data_AF-A0A7Y1UKV3-F1
#
_entry.id   AF-A0A7Y1UKV3-F1
#
_cell.length_a   1.000
_cell.length_b   1.000
_cell.length_c   1.000
_cell.angle_alpha   90.00
_cell.angle_beta   90.00
_cell.angle_gamma   90.00
#
_symmetry.space_group_name_H-M   'P 1'
#
loop_
_entity.id
_entity.type
_entity.pdbx_description
1 polymer ?
#
loop_
_entity_poly.entity_id
_entity_poly.type
_entity_poly.pdbx_seq_one_letter_code
_entity_poly.pdbx_strand_id
1 'polypeptide(L)'
;MAAIVAAIFLSVPAVEAREPAAGKHVFILSGQSNMAGMDPGVSFTPAVTKAFGKDRVLVVKDAHSGQSIRSWCKSNHEFPPPTTGRVPKVRGELYGRLIGKVKAATEGQTLQSVTLVWMQGESDLNNTAYDAYLQELLEQLQADLAFEEINLVIGRISDSGLDREKRLAGRLNIRRIQQEFAEAHPRGAWVDTDDLNDRKEGDKVVNDLHYHAEGYRILGARFAARAIELIERERPGTPASMPVTYVDRRLSNGIISVEFDEEGGFSIHDAPSNEALLSDSRFWLARGKRGKLVGMTAEDVEDALGIGKRVVLEVADFNELGYWGRPGRLYAHRIYTYALYDNNPA
;
A
#
# COMPACT_ATOMS: atom_id res chain seq x y z
N MET A 1 9.95 2.33 -83.28
CA MET A 1 9.33 1.35 -82.38
C MET A 1 9.65 1.76 -80.94
N ALA A 2 8.68 2.26 -80.20
CA ALA A 2 8.85 2.59 -78.78
C ALA A 2 8.32 1.43 -77.94
N ALA A 3 9.18 0.85 -77.10
CA ALA A 3 8.82 -0.25 -76.21
C ALA A 3 8.16 0.31 -74.94
N ILE A 4 6.92 -0.12 -74.68
CA ILE A 4 6.19 0.17 -73.45
C ILE A 4 6.62 -0.87 -72.41
N VAL A 5 7.29 -0.41 -71.34
CA VAL A 5 7.61 -1.23 -70.17
C VAL A 5 6.42 -1.16 -69.22
N ALA A 6 5.66 -2.25 -69.10
CA ALA A 6 4.59 -2.39 -68.13
C ALA A 6 5.19 -2.82 -66.78
N ALA A 7 5.15 -1.94 -65.78
CA ALA A 7 5.54 -2.26 -64.41
C ALA A 7 4.37 -2.99 -63.72
N ILE A 8 4.57 -4.26 -63.40
CA ILE A 8 3.63 -5.07 -62.60
C ILE A 8 3.90 -4.76 -61.13
N PHE A 9 2.97 -4.05 -60.49
CA PHE A 9 2.97 -3.88 -59.04
C PHE A 9 2.37 -5.11 -58.38
N LEU A 10 3.23 -5.94 -57.77
CA LEU A 10 2.80 -7.01 -56.87
C LEU A 10 2.30 -6.39 -55.56
N SER A 11 1.00 -6.44 -55.32
CA SER A 11 0.40 -6.07 -54.04
C SER A 11 0.75 -7.12 -52.98
N VAL A 12 1.67 -6.79 -52.08
CA VAL A 12 1.93 -7.59 -50.88
C VAL A 12 0.73 -7.39 -49.94
N PRO A 13 0.03 -8.45 -49.49
CA PRO A 13 -1.04 -8.29 -48.52
C PRO A 13 -0.44 -7.72 -47.22
N ALA A 14 -1.03 -6.64 -46.72
CA ALA A 14 -0.69 -6.09 -45.42
C ALA A 14 -0.99 -7.15 -44.36
N VAL A 15 0.05 -7.63 -43.68
CA VAL A 15 -0.12 -8.38 -42.43
C VAL A 15 -0.64 -7.37 -41.43
N GLU A 16 -1.94 -7.41 -41.14
CA GLU A 16 -2.50 -6.71 -39.99
C GLU A 16 -1.77 -7.20 -38.75
N ALA A 17 -0.97 -6.33 -38.14
CA ALA A 17 -0.40 -6.56 -36.84
C ALA A 17 -1.56 -6.73 -35.85
N ARG A 18 -1.88 -7.98 -35.52
CA ARG A 18 -2.84 -8.31 -34.48
C ARG A 18 -2.34 -7.62 -33.21
N GLU A 19 -3.10 -6.68 -32.66
CA GLU A 19 -2.75 -6.10 -31.37
C GLU A 19 -2.48 -7.24 -30.38
N PRO A 20 -1.37 -7.19 -29.62
CA PRO A 20 -1.09 -8.23 -28.64
C PRO A 20 -2.30 -8.33 -27.72
N ALA A 21 -2.85 -9.55 -27.58
CA ALA A 21 -3.97 -9.80 -26.71
C ALA A 21 -3.65 -9.23 -25.32
N ALA A 22 -4.49 -8.32 -24.82
CA ALA A 22 -4.26 -7.66 -23.55
C ALA A 22 -4.05 -8.71 -22.45
N GLY A 23 -2.91 -8.63 -21.75
CA GLY A 23 -2.52 -9.63 -20.76
C GLY A 23 -3.48 -9.71 -19.56
N LYS A 24 -3.28 -10.74 -18.75
CA LYS A 24 -4.07 -11.01 -17.54
C LYS A 24 -3.53 -10.24 -16.34
N HIS A 25 -4.44 -9.68 -15.55
CA HIS A 25 -4.20 -9.21 -14.19
C HIS A 25 -4.42 -10.39 -13.23
N VAL A 26 -3.34 -10.86 -12.61
CA VAL A 26 -3.34 -12.01 -11.69
C VAL A 26 -3.37 -11.52 -10.25
N PHE A 27 -4.35 -11.96 -9.49
CA PHE A 27 -4.49 -11.67 -8.06
C PHE A 27 -4.30 -12.96 -7.27
N ILE A 28 -3.26 -12.99 -6.44
CA ILE A 28 -2.87 -14.13 -5.61
C ILE A 28 -3.29 -13.83 -4.16
N LEU A 29 -4.32 -14.51 -3.66
CA LEU A 29 -4.85 -14.31 -2.31
C LEU A 29 -4.35 -15.42 -1.40
N SER A 30 -3.52 -15.09 -0.42
CA SER A 30 -2.86 -16.08 0.44
C SER A 30 -2.71 -15.62 1.89
N GLY A 31 -2.53 -16.59 2.79
CA GLY A 31 -2.35 -16.36 4.22
C GLY A 31 -3.18 -17.29 5.09
N GLN A 32 -3.52 -16.84 6.30
CA GLN A 32 -4.24 -17.67 7.27
C GLN A 32 -5.58 -17.07 7.70
N SER A 33 -6.37 -17.89 8.39
CA SER A 33 -7.47 -17.47 9.26
C SER A 33 -8.46 -16.56 8.53
N ASN A 34 -8.40 -15.24 8.73
CA ASN A 34 -9.26 -14.27 8.09
C ASN A 34 -9.14 -14.28 6.54
N MET A 35 -7.95 -14.53 5.97
CA MET A 35 -7.84 -14.77 4.52
C MET A 35 -8.57 -16.05 4.10
N ALA A 36 -8.46 -17.12 4.90
CA ALA A 36 -9.16 -18.37 4.62
C ALA A 36 -10.68 -18.18 4.67
N GLY A 37 -11.17 -17.41 5.64
CA GLY A 37 -12.60 -17.09 5.82
C GLY A 37 -13.17 -16.11 4.77
N MET A 38 -12.37 -15.21 4.22
CA MET A 38 -12.84 -14.23 3.24
C MET A 38 -13.12 -14.86 1.87
N ASP A 39 -14.38 -14.93 1.44
CA ASP A 39 -14.72 -15.39 0.09
C ASP A 39 -14.50 -14.27 -0.95
N PRO A 40 -13.54 -14.42 -1.89
CA PRO A 40 -13.29 -13.39 -2.90
C PRO A 40 -14.47 -13.17 -3.83
N GLY A 41 -15.36 -14.16 -4.02
CA GLY A 41 -16.54 -14.05 -4.87
C GLY A 41 -17.56 -13.02 -4.39
N VAL A 42 -17.53 -12.66 -3.11
CA VAL A 42 -18.51 -11.74 -2.49
C VAL A 42 -18.22 -10.28 -2.85
N SER A 43 -16.96 -9.85 -2.82
CA SER A 43 -16.61 -8.44 -3.03
C SER A 43 -15.31 -8.21 -3.79
N PHE A 44 -14.27 -9.02 -3.57
CA PHE A 44 -12.98 -8.85 -4.24
C PHE A 44 -13.07 -9.07 -5.74
N THR A 45 -13.47 -10.28 -6.17
CA THR A 45 -13.55 -10.68 -7.58
C THR A 45 -14.52 -9.80 -8.38
N PRO A 46 -15.73 -9.45 -7.89
CA PRO A 46 -16.60 -8.51 -8.58
C PRO A 46 -15.95 -7.14 -8.82
N ALA A 47 -15.23 -6.59 -7.83
CA ALA A 47 -14.59 -5.29 -7.94
C ALA A 47 -13.46 -5.27 -8.98
N VAL A 48 -12.52 -6.22 -8.92
CA VAL A 48 -11.42 -6.29 -9.91
C VAL A 48 -11.93 -6.65 -11.31
N THR A 49 -12.98 -7.47 -11.42
CA THR A 49 -13.64 -7.79 -12.69
C THR A 49 -14.30 -6.56 -13.30
N LYS A 50 -14.94 -5.72 -12.48
CA LYS A 50 -15.52 -4.45 -12.93
C LYS A 50 -14.45 -3.49 -13.44
N ALA A 51 -13.29 -3.43 -12.78
CA ALA A 51 -12.20 -2.54 -13.16
C ALA A 51 -11.47 -2.98 -14.45
N PHE A 52 -11.16 -4.27 -14.58
CA PHE A 52 -10.27 -4.76 -15.64
C PHE A 52 -10.96 -5.58 -16.73
N GLY A 53 -12.20 -5.99 -16.51
CA GLY A 53 -12.97 -6.87 -17.39
C GLY A 53 -12.76 -8.35 -17.04
N LYS A 54 -13.85 -9.11 -17.11
CA LYS A 54 -13.89 -10.54 -16.71
C LYS A 54 -12.84 -11.39 -17.42
N ASP A 55 -12.65 -11.14 -18.71
CA ASP A 55 -11.72 -11.91 -19.54
C ASP A 55 -10.25 -11.52 -19.31
N ARG A 56 -9.96 -10.56 -18.43
CA ARG A 56 -8.60 -10.11 -18.11
C ARG A 56 -8.19 -10.38 -16.68
N VAL A 57 -9.07 -10.95 -15.86
CA VAL A 57 -8.81 -11.19 -14.44
C VAL A 57 -8.60 -12.68 -14.17
N LEU A 58 -7.56 -13.01 -13.41
CA LEU A 58 -7.35 -14.32 -12.81
C LEU A 58 -7.22 -14.15 -11.29
N VAL A 59 -8.11 -14.77 -10.52
CA VAL A 59 -8.04 -14.75 -9.05
C VAL A 59 -7.72 -16.15 -8.56
N VAL A 60 -6.60 -16.31 -7.87
CA VAL A 60 -6.16 -17.56 -7.28
C VAL A 60 -6.09 -17.38 -5.77
N LYS A 61 -6.87 -18.17 -5.03
CA LYS A 61 -6.85 -18.19 -3.57
C LYS A 61 -6.29 -19.50 -3.04
N ASP A 62 -5.31 -19.40 -2.15
CA ASP A 62 -4.84 -20.52 -1.32
C ASP A 62 -4.47 -20.03 0.08
N ALA A 63 -5.28 -20.38 1.06
CA ALA A 63 -5.10 -19.96 2.43
C ALA A 63 -5.42 -21.11 3.39
N HIS A 64 -4.83 -21.09 4.58
CA HIS A 64 -5.03 -22.14 5.57
C HIS A 64 -4.96 -21.59 7.00
N SER A 65 -5.98 -21.88 7.80
CA SER A 65 -6.08 -21.39 9.19
C SER A 65 -5.00 -21.94 10.11
N GLY A 66 -4.54 -21.08 11.03
CA GLY A 66 -3.59 -21.44 12.08
C GLY A 66 -2.21 -21.84 11.56
N GLN A 67 -1.72 -21.18 10.52
CA GLN A 67 -0.42 -21.49 9.95
C GLN A 67 0.54 -20.32 10.18
N SER A 68 1.78 -20.63 10.53
CA SER A 68 2.83 -19.61 10.59
C SER A 68 3.32 -19.28 9.18
N ILE A 69 3.76 -18.04 8.93
CA ILE A 69 4.39 -17.61 7.68
C ILE A 69 5.53 -18.55 7.24
N ARG A 70 6.19 -19.23 8.18
CA ARG A 70 7.19 -20.28 7.94
C ARG A 70 6.70 -21.38 6.99
N SER A 71 5.39 -21.61 6.92
CA SER A 71 4.77 -22.62 6.04
C SER A 71 4.74 -22.18 4.57
N TRP A 72 4.93 -20.88 4.32
CA TRP A 72 5.00 -20.25 3.00
C TRP A 72 6.43 -19.89 2.57
N CYS A 73 7.44 -20.26 3.36
CA CYS A 73 8.83 -19.95 3.06
C CYS A 73 9.69 -21.20 3.15
N LYS A 74 10.54 -21.42 2.15
CA LYS A 74 11.43 -22.59 2.04
C LYS A 74 12.62 -22.46 2.99
N SER A 75 13.09 -21.24 3.27
CA SER A 75 14.24 -20.99 4.14
C SER A 75 13.85 -20.73 5.60
N ASN A 76 14.85 -20.73 6.50
CA ASN A 76 14.70 -20.39 7.91
C ASN A 76 15.45 -19.08 8.20
N HIS A 77 14.74 -18.06 8.67
CA HIS A 77 15.30 -16.71 8.94
C HIS A 77 15.59 -16.43 10.41
N GLU A 78 15.53 -17.44 11.27
CA GLU A 78 15.67 -17.30 12.72
C GLU A 78 16.87 -18.10 13.24
N PHE A 79 17.68 -17.49 14.10
CA PHE A 79 18.83 -18.14 14.73
C PHE A 79 18.83 -17.95 16.25
N PRO A 80 18.78 -19.04 17.06
CA PRO A 80 18.60 -20.42 16.64
C PRO A 80 17.20 -20.65 16.01
N PRO A 81 17.00 -21.73 15.22
CA PRO A 81 15.67 -22.07 14.73
C PRO A 81 14.65 -22.17 15.88
N PRO A 82 13.42 -21.69 15.68
CA PRO A 82 12.42 -21.71 16.73
C PRO A 82 12.07 -23.15 17.08
N THR A 83 12.10 -23.45 18.38
CA THR A 83 11.68 -24.75 18.94
C THR A 83 10.30 -24.69 19.58
N THR A 84 9.69 -23.49 19.62
CA THR A 84 8.37 -23.22 20.20
C THR A 84 7.54 -22.37 19.23
N GLY A 85 6.22 -22.35 19.42
CA GLY A 85 5.29 -21.74 18.45
C GLY A 85 4.91 -22.70 17.32
N ARG A 86 4.27 -22.19 16.27
CA ARG A 86 3.84 -23.01 15.12
C ARG A 86 5.00 -23.17 14.12
N VAL A 87 5.78 -24.23 14.29
CA VAL A 87 6.84 -24.62 13.36
C VAL A 87 6.28 -25.65 12.37
N PRO A 88 6.36 -25.43 11.05
CA PRO A 88 5.85 -26.38 10.06
C PRO A 88 6.72 -27.64 10.03
N LYS A 89 6.09 -28.80 9.78
CA LYS A 89 6.82 -30.07 9.58
C LYS A 89 7.68 -30.04 8.33
N VAL A 90 7.17 -29.40 7.28
CA VAL A 90 7.86 -29.20 6.00
C VAL A 90 7.80 -27.70 5.68
N ARG A 91 8.97 -27.06 5.57
CA ARG A 91 9.07 -25.65 5.20
C ARG A 91 8.58 -25.43 3.76
N GLY A 92 7.85 -24.34 3.54
CA GLY A 92 7.35 -23.98 2.22
C GLY A 92 6.26 -24.90 1.65
N GLU A 93 5.69 -25.83 2.41
CA GLU A 93 4.65 -26.75 1.91
C GLU A 93 3.42 -26.00 1.36
N LEU A 94 2.95 -24.97 2.10
CA LEU A 94 1.81 -24.16 1.65
C LEU A 94 2.19 -23.26 0.49
N TYR A 95 3.45 -22.80 0.43
CA TYR A 95 3.95 -22.11 -0.76
C TYR A 95 3.93 -23.01 -1.99
N GLY A 96 4.42 -24.25 -1.88
CA GLY A 96 4.40 -25.23 -2.97
C GLY A 96 2.99 -25.46 -3.51
N ARG A 97 2.01 -25.57 -2.62
CA ARG A 97 0.59 -25.68 -3.00
C ARG A 97 0.06 -24.41 -3.67
N LEU A 98 0.37 -23.23 -3.12
CA LEU A 98 -0.01 -21.94 -3.68
C LEU A 98 0.55 -21.75 -5.09
N ILE A 99 1.87 -21.85 -5.26
CA ILE A 99 2.52 -21.61 -6.55
C ILE A 99 2.10 -22.62 -7.61
N GLY A 100 1.82 -23.88 -7.22
CA GLY A 100 1.25 -24.87 -8.12
C GLY A 100 -0.11 -24.45 -8.70
N LYS A 101 -0.99 -23.89 -7.86
CA LYS A 101 -2.29 -23.35 -8.30
C LYS A 101 -2.13 -22.12 -9.19
N VAL A 102 -1.21 -21.22 -8.85
CA VAL A 102 -0.97 -20.01 -9.65
C VAL A 102 -0.44 -20.40 -11.02
N LYS A 103 0.60 -21.24 -11.11
CA LYS A 103 1.17 -21.71 -12.38
C LYS A 103 0.14 -22.39 -13.26
N ALA A 104 -0.73 -23.23 -12.69
CA ALA A 104 -1.82 -23.86 -13.43
C ALA A 104 -2.84 -22.84 -13.96
N ALA A 105 -3.17 -21.80 -13.19
CA ALA A 105 -4.11 -20.76 -13.61
C ALA A 105 -3.52 -19.81 -14.67
N THR A 106 -2.20 -19.63 -14.68
CA THR A 106 -1.49 -18.74 -15.60
C THR A 106 -0.89 -19.44 -16.81
N GLU A 107 -1.07 -20.76 -16.94
CA GLU A 107 -0.50 -21.53 -18.04
C GLU A 107 -0.97 -21.01 -19.41
N GLY A 108 -0.01 -20.71 -20.28
CA GLY A 108 -0.27 -20.15 -21.62
C GLY A 108 -0.84 -18.73 -21.63
N GLN A 109 -0.88 -18.03 -20.50
CA GLN A 109 -1.38 -16.65 -20.40
C GLN A 109 -0.22 -15.65 -20.41
N THR A 110 -0.36 -14.57 -21.18
CA THR A 110 0.50 -13.39 -21.02
C THR A 110 0.07 -12.64 -19.76
N LEU A 111 1.00 -12.42 -18.82
CA LEU A 111 0.73 -11.68 -17.60
C LEU A 111 0.97 -10.18 -17.83
N GLN A 112 0.01 -9.36 -17.40
CA GLN A 112 0.14 -7.90 -17.44
C GLN A 112 0.47 -7.32 -16.08
N SER A 113 -0.12 -7.86 -15.02
CA SER A 113 0.26 -7.52 -13.65
C SER A 113 0.05 -8.72 -12.75
N VAL A 114 0.83 -8.77 -11.68
CA VAL A 114 0.68 -9.75 -10.60
C VAL A 114 0.52 -8.98 -9.30
N THR A 115 -0.45 -9.37 -8.46
CA THR A 115 -0.67 -8.76 -7.15
C THR A 115 -0.80 -9.84 -6.09
N LEU A 116 0.11 -9.84 -5.12
CA LEU A 116 -0.01 -10.62 -3.90
C LEU A 116 -0.88 -9.88 -2.90
N VAL A 117 -2.02 -10.48 -2.55
CA VAL A 117 -2.88 -10.04 -1.45
C VAL A 117 -2.65 -10.99 -0.28
N TRP A 118 -2.00 -10.49 0.76
CA TRP A 118 -1.52 -11.29 1.89
C TRP A 118 -2.24 -10.91 3.19
N MET A 119 -2.73 -11.89 3.94
CA MET A 119 -3.20 -11.66 5.30
C MET A 119 -2.93 -12.86 6.20
N GLN A 120 -1.97 -12.66 7.09
CA GLN A 120 -1.49 -13.62 8.08
C GLN A 120 -0.78 -12.84 9.19
N GLY A 121 -0.56 -13.45 10.35
CA GLY A 121 0.33 -12.90 11.38
C GLY A 121 -0.05 -13.31 12.80
N GLU A 122 -1.31 -13.72 13.01
CA GLU A 122 -1.83 -14.11 14.32
C GLU A 122 -1.12 -15.35 14.90
N SER A 123 -0.46 -16.17 14.06
CA SER A 123 0.31 -17.35 14.48
C SER A 123 1.80 -17.04 14.70
N ASP A 124 2.22 -15.79 14.46
CA ASP A 124 3.62 -15.37 14.41
C ASP A 124 3.93 -14.25 15.41
N LEU A 125 3.13 -14.08 16.47
CA LEU A 125 3.31 -13.02 17.47
C LEU A 125 4.71 -13.00 18.13
N ASN A 126 5.43 -14.12 18.13
CA ASN A 126 6.79 -14.24 18.66
C ASN A 126 7.86 -14.36 17.57
N ASN A 127 7.50 -14.16 16.29
CA ASN A 127 8.42 -14.25 15.17
C ASN A 127 9.13 -12.91 14.98
N THR A 128 10.42 -12.86 15.30
CA THR A 128 11.24 -11.66 15.17
C THR A 128 11.78 -11.42 13.77
N ALA A 129 11.63 -12.39 12.85
CA ALA A 129 12.11 -12.34 11.48
C ALA A 129 10.96 -12.31 10.45
N TYR A 130 9.79 -11.81 10.88
CA TYR A 130 8.57 -11.85 10.08
C TYR A 130 8.70 -11.09 8.74
N ASP A 131 9.42 -9.98 8.75
CA ASP A 131 9.81 -9.19 7.58
C ASP A 131 10.68 -9.99 6.59
N ALA A 132 11.69 -10.71 7.07
CA ALA A 132 12.52 -11.57 6.24
C ALA A 132 11.71 -12.70 5.57
N TYR A 133 10.71 -13.24 6.28
CA TYR A 133 9.78 -14.20 5.68
C TYR A 133 8.83 -13.56 4.65
N LEU A 134 8.35 -12.33 4.87
CA LEU A 134 7.56 -11.59 3.88
C LEU A 134 8.39 -11.34 2.61
N GLN A 135 9.65 -10.93 2.77
CA GLN A 135 10.60 -10.74 1.68
C GLN A 135 10.78 -12.03 0.89
N GLU A 136 11.08 -13.15 1.55
CA GLU A 136 11.26 -14.44 0.87
C GLU A 136 10.00 -14.91 0.15
N LEU A 137 8.80 -14.67 0.71
CA LEU A 137 7.54 -15.01 0.05
C LEU A 137 7.40 -14.24 -1.27
N LEU A 138 7.73 -12.95 -1.29
CA LEU A 138 7.67 -12.12 -2.49
C LEU A 138 8.71 -12.57 -3.53
N GLU A 139 9.96 -12.73 -3.11
CA GLU A 139 11.08 -13.14 -3.99
C GLU A 139 10.85 -14.50 -4.64
N GLN A 140 10.28 -15.44 -3.89
CA GLN A 140 9.95 -16.75 -4.44
C GLN A 140 8.86 -16.66 -5.51
N LEU A 141 7.82 -15.84 -5.29
CA LEU A 141 6.79 -15.60 -6.31
C LEU A 141 7.39 -14.94 -7.55
N GLN A 142 8.25 -13.93 -7.37
CA GLN A 142 8.93 -13.25 -8.49
C GLN A 142 9.74 -14.25 -9.31
N ALA A 143 10.55 -15.09 -8.65
CA ALA A 143 11.36 -16.10 -9.30
C ALA A 143 10.52 -17.20 -9.98
N ASP A 144 9.52 -17.75 -9.30
CA ASP A 144 8.72 -18.85 -9.82
C ASP A 144 7.77 -18.44 -10.94
N LEU A 145 7.35 -17.17 -10.99
CA LEU A 145 6.49 -16.61 -12.05
C LEU A 145 7.30 -15.91 -13.16
N ALA A 146 8.62 -15.72 -12.96
CA ALA A 146 9.46 -14.87 -13.81
C ALA A 146 8.84 -13.47 -14.02
N PHE A 147 8.35 -12.87 -12.94
CA PHE A 147 7.68 -11.57 -12.95
C PHE A 147 8.18 -10.72 -11.77
N GLU A 148 9.05 -9.75 -12.04
CA GLU A 148 9.73 -8.98 -10.99
C GLU A 148 8.81 -7.95 -10.32
N GLU A 149 7.96 -7.28 -11.10
CA GLU A 149 7.16 -6.14 -10.66
C GLU A 149 5.83 -6.55 -9.97
N ILE A 150 5.93 -7.39 -8.93
CA ILE A 150 4.75 -7.84 -8.16
C ILE A 150 4.25 -6.72 -7.24
N ASN A 151 2.96 -6.39 -7.35
CA ASN A 151 2.27 -5.52 -6.40
C ASN A 151 1.99 -6.28 -5.10
N LEU A 152 2.04 -5.59 -3.96
CA LEU A 152 1.85 -6.17 -2.64
C LEU A 152 0.74 -5.44 -1.88
N VAL A 153 -0.28 -6.18 -1.44
CA VAL A 153 -1.33 -5.66 -0.56
C VAL A 153 -1.38 -6.50 0.72
N ILE A 154 -1.03 -5.90 1.87
CA ILE A 154 -1.03 -6.59 3.17
C ILE A 154 -2.26 -6.18 4.00
N GLY A 155 -3.03 -7.16 4.47
CA GLY A 155 -4.02 -6.96 5.52
C GLY A 155 -3.35 -6.99 6.88
N ARG A 156 -3.34 -5.86 7.59
CA ARG A 156 -2.84 -5.80 8.97
C ARG A 156 -3.73 -6.68 9.85
N ILE A 157 -3.16 -7.51 10.72
CA ILE A 157 -3.96 -8.31 11.66
C ILE A 157 -4.77 -7.36 12.55
N SER A 158 -6.03 -7.67 12.87
CA SER A 158 -6.91 -6.74 13.62
C SER A 158 -6.46 -6.48 15.05
N ASP A 159 -7.15 -5.55 15.70
CA ASP A 159 -7.01 -5.14 17.10
C ASP A 159 -7.36 -6.22 18.13
N SER A 160 -7.93 -7.36 17.70
CA SER A 160 -8.35 -8.45 18.58
C SER A 160 -7.22 -8.84 19.54
N GLY A 161 -7.46 -8.85 20.84
CA GLY A 161 -6.45 -9.30 21.81
C GLY A 161 -5.34 -8.28 22.11
N LEU A 162 -5.45 -7.03 21.66
CA LEU A 162 -4.63 -5.92 22.16
C LEU A 162 -4.96 -5.59 23.63
N ASP A 163 -6.15 -5.93 24.10
CA ASP A 163 -6.57 -5.87 25.49
C ASP A 163 -5.93 -6.96 26.38
N ARG A 164 -5.20 -7.92 25.80
CA ARG A 164 -4.58 -9.04 26.51
C ARG A 164 -3.08 -8.87 26.64
N GLU A 165 -2.61 -8.64 27.86
CA GLU A 165 -1.19 -8.42 28.20
C GLU A 165 -0.25 -9.46 27.56
N LYS A 166 -0.59 -10.76 27.64
CA LYS A 166 0.23 -11.84 27.08
C LYS A 166 0.38 -11.82 25.55
N ARG A 167 -0.47 -11.08 24.83
CA ARG A 167 -0.48 -11.01 23.35
C ARG A 167 -0.09 -9.63 22.83
N LEU A 168 -0.17 -8.60 23.67
CA LEU A 168 -0.01 -7.20 23.30
C LEU A 168 1.29 -6.93 22.55
N ALA A 169 2.44 -7.28 23.14
CA ALA A 169 3.75 -6.99 22.55
C ALA A 169 3.93 -7.62 21.16
N GLY A 170 3.59 -8.91 21.03
CA GLY A 170 3.71 -9.62 19.77
C GLY A 170 2.74 -9.13 18.70
N ARG A 171 1.51 -8.74 19.09
CA ARG A 171 0.54 -8.15 18.16
C ARG A 171 0.98 -6.78 17.65
N LEU A 172 1.44 -5.90 18.55
CA LEU A 172 1.98 -4.60 18.15
C LEU A 172 3.18 -4.76 17.21
N ASN A 173 4.08 -5.71 17.49
CA ASN A 173 5.23 -5.96 16.63
C ASN A 173 4.83 -6.42 15.22
N ILE A 174 3.95 -7.43 15.11
CA ILE A 174 3.52 -7.93 13.80
C ILE A 174 2.74 -6.87 13.03
N ARG A 175 1.84 -6.14 13.68
CA ARG A 175 1.08 -5.04 13.05
C ARG A 175 2.00 -3.96 12.49
N ARG A 176 3.03 -3.58 13.26
CA ARG A 176 4.05 -2.61 12.85
C ARG A 176 4.82 -3.13 11.62
N ILE A 177 5.34 -4.35 11.67
CA ILE A 177 6.09 -4.95 10.54
C ILE A 177 5.23 -5.01 9.28
N GLN A 178 3.97 -5.44 9.38
CA GLN A 178 3.06 -5.51 8.24
C GLN A 178 2.86 -4.15 7.56
N GLN A 179 2.70 -3.10 8.36
CA GLN A 179 2.53 -1.74 7.88
C GLN A 179 3.83 -1.21 7.26
N GLU A 180 4.93 -1.23 8.00
CA GLU A 180 6.24 -0.73 7.54
C GLU A 180 6.72 -1.46 6.29
N PHE A 181 6.55 -2.78 6.21
CA PHE A 181 6.98 -3.56 5.05
C PHE A 181 6.18 -3.20 3.79
N ALA A 182 4.87 -2.98 3.93
CA ALA A 182 4.03 -2.56 2.82
C ALA A 182 4.32 -1.11 2.39
N GLU A 183 4.55 -0.19 3.35
CA GLU A 183 4.86 1.22 3.08
C GLU A 183 6.26 1.39 2.45
N ALA A 184 7.23 0.56 2.82
CA ALA A 184 8.59 0.60 2.27
C ALA A 184 8.68 0.00 0.85
N HIS A 185 7.69 -0.80 0.42
CA HIS A 185 7.70 -1.44 -0.88
C HIS A 185 7.14 -0.47 -1.95
N PRO A 186 7.85 -0.21 -3.07
CA PRO A 186 7.44 0.79 -4.07
C PRO A 186 6.08 0.49 -4.72
N ARG A 187 5.72 -0.79 -4.78
CA ARG A 187 4.41 -1.29 -5.26
C ARG A 187 3.55 -1.86 -4.12
N GLY A 188 3.72 -1.32 -2.91
CA GLY A 188 3.10 -1.81 -1.70
C GLY A 188 1.93 -0.97 -1.22
N ALA A 189 0.94 -1.61 -0.61
CA ALA A 189 -0.14 -0.99 0.12
C ALA A 189 -0.58 -1.88 1.29
N TRP A 190 -1.22 -1.30 2.29
CA TRP A 190 -1.83 -2.06 3.38
C TRP A 190 -3.30 -1.68 3.61
N VAL A 191 -4.01 -2.58 4.28
CA VAL A 191 -5.42 -2.45 4.62
C VAL A 191 -5.57 -2.52 6.15
N ASP A 192 -6.21 -1.50 6.70
CA ASP A 192 -6.65 -1.52 8.10
C ASP A 192 -7.87 -2.42 8.27
N THR A 193 -7.94 -3.10 9.41
CA THR A 193 -8.93 -4.14 9.70
C THR A 193 -9.51 -4.08 11.11
N ASP A 194 -9.17 -3.04 11.88
CA ASP A 194 -9.61 -2.90 13.28
C ASP A 194 -11.12 -2.80 13.44
N ASP A 195 -11.84 -2.36 12.42
CA ASP A 195 -13.30 -2.22 12.41
C ASP A 195 -14.04 -3.46 11.87
N LEU A 196 -13.33 -4.55 11.54
CA LEU A 196 -13.90 -5.70 10.80
C LEU A 196 -14.29 -6.88 11.69
N ASN A 197 -13.90 -6.85 12.97
CA ASN A 197 -14.08 -7.93 13.95
C ASN A 197 -15.00 -7.57 15.12
N ASP A 198 -15.62 -6.39 15.09
CA ASP A 198 -16.49 -5.93 16.15
C ASP A 198 -17.76 -6.76 16.26
N ARG A 199 -18.04 -7.28 17.46
CA ARG A 199 -19.31 -7.95 17.78
C ARG A 199 -19.90 -7.38 19.06
N LYS A 200 -21.23 -7.31 19.09
CA LYS A 200 -21.97 -6.97 20.32
C LYS A 200 -22.19 -8.24 21.13
N GLU A 201 -21.69 -8.25 22.36
CA GLU A 201 -22.02 -9.23 23.39
C GLU A 201 -22.72 -8.49 24.54
N GLY A 202 -24.07 -8.50 24.50
CA GLY A 202 -24.88 -7.65 25.38
C GLY A 202 -24.63 -6.17 25.11
N ASP A 203 -24.29 -5.42 26.17
CA ASP A 203 -24.01 -3.98 26.08
C ASP A 203 -22.53 -3.66 25.74
N LYS A 204 -21.70 -4.68 25.50
CA LYS A 204 -20.27 -4.51 25.21
C LYS A 204 -19.96 -4.80 23.75
N VAL A 205 -19.04 -4.02 23.17
CA VAL A 205 -18.36 -4.39 21.93
C VAL A 205 -17.14 -5.22 22.29
N VAL A 206 -17.00 -6.37 21.66
CA VAL A 206 -15.83 -7.25 21.76
C VAL A 206 -15.22 -7.45 20.39
N ASN A 207 -13.88 -7.43 20.32
CA ASN A 207 -13.16 -7.58 19.07
C ASN A 207 -12.73 -9.05 18.89
N ASP A 208 -13.46 -9.81 18.07
CA ASP A 208 -13.16 -11.24 17.90
C ASP A 208 -11.91 -11.49 17.04
N LEU A 209 -11.36 -12.70 17.11
CA LEU A 209 -10.25 -13.13 16.25
C LEU A 209 -10.68 -13.22 14.77
N HIS A 210 -11.91 -13.68 14.53
CA HIS A 210 -12.45 -13.90 13.19
C HIS A 210 -13.53 -12.89 12.85
N TYR A 211 -13.52 -12.43 11.60
CA TYR A 211 -14.48 -11.44 11.13
C TYR A 211 -15.88 -12.05 10.97
N HIS A 212 -16.90 -11.20 11.09
CA HIS A 212 -18.27 -11.56 10.71
C HIS A 212 -18.46 -11.41 9.19
N ALA A 213 -19.60 -11.86 8.66
CA ALA A 213 -19.89 -11.84 7.22
C ALA A 213 -19.67 -10.45 6.59
N GLU A 214 -20.18 -9.40 7.24
CA GLU A 214 -19.98 -8.02 6.77
C GLU A 214 -18.52 -7.56 6.81
N GLY A 215 -17.75 -7.95 7.84
CA GLY A 215 -16.31 -7.63 7.94
C GLY A 215 -15.52 -8.29 6.83
N TYR A 216 -15.84 -9.55 6.47
CA TYR A 216 -15.24 -10.20 5.29
C TYR A 216 -15.64 -9.54 3.98
N ARG A 217 -16.88 -9.08 3.84
CA ARG A 217 -17.33 -8.34 2.65
C ARG A 217 -16.51 -7.05 2.49
N ILE A 218 -16.35 -6.28 3.57
CA ILE A 218 -15.56 -5.04 3.57
C ILE A 218 -14.07 -5.35 3.33
N LEU A 219 -13.51 -6.39 3.97
CA LEU A 219 -12.12 -6.82 3.76
C LEU A 219 -11.82 -7.06 2.28
N GLY A 220 -12.66 -7.86 1.59
CA GLY A 220 -12.48 -8.15 0.17
C GLY A 220 -12.60 -6.90 -0.70
N ALA A 221 -13.47 -5.95 -0.35
CA ALA A 221 -13.60 -4.68 -1.05
C ALA A 221 -12.37 -3.78 -0.87
N ARG A 222 -11.84 -3.67 0.36
CA ARG A 222 -10.63 -2.90 0.65
C ARG A 222 -9.39 -3.47 -0.05
N PHE A 223 -9.24 -4.79 -0.05
CA PHE A 223 -8.16 -5.44 -0.80
C PHE A 223 -8.26 -5.18 -2.30
N ALA A 224 -9.45 -5.29 -2.88
CA ALA A 224 -9.63 -5.00 -4.30
C ALA A 224 -9.32 -3.54 -4.62
N ALA A 225 -9.77 -2.59 -3.80
CA ALA A 225 -9.48 -1.17 -4.00
C ALA A 225 -7.97 -0.88 -4.04
N ARG A 226 -7.21 -1.37 -3.06
CA ARG A 226 -5.74 -1.21 -3.04
C ARG A 226 -5.05 -1.91 -4.20
N ALA A 227 -5.50 -3.10 -4.57
CA ALA A 227 -4.93 -3.83 -5.71
C ALA A 227 -5.19 -3.10 -7.04
N ILE A 228 -6.39 -2.55 -7.23
CA ILE A 228 -6.75 -1.75 -8.41
C ILE A 228 -5.90 -0.48 -8.47
N GLU A 229 -5.81 0.26 -7.36
CA GLU A 229 -5.01 1.47 -7.24
C GLU A 229 -3.55 1.24 -7.66
N LEU A 230 -2.91 0.18 -7.15
CA LEU A 230 -1.53 -0.16 -7.52
C LEU A 230 -1.37 -0.51 -9.01
N ILE A 231 -2.35 -1.18 -9.63
CA ILE A 231 -2.30 -1.51 -11.06
C ILE A 231 -2.51 -0.26 -11.92
N GLU A 232 -3.40 0.65 -11.51
CA GLU A 232 -3.73 1.86 -12.27
C GLU A 232 -2.59 2.89 -12.23
N ARG A 233 -1.87 3.00 -11.10
CA ARG A 233 -0.65 3.82 -10.99
C ARG A 233 0.41 3.46 -12.04
N GLU A 234 0.41 2.20 -12.47
CA GLU A 234 1.44 1.60 -13.32
C GLU A 234 1.02 1.53 -14.80
N ARG A 235 -0.18 2.01 -15.13
CA ARG A 235 -0.71 1.96 -16.49
C ARG A 235 0.00 3.02 -17.35
N PRO A 236 0.57 2.66 -18.51
CA PRO A 236 1.12 3.64 -19.46
C PRO A 236 0.00 4.59 -19.91
N GLY A 237 0.17 5.90 -19.67
CA GLY A 237 -0.85 6.91 -19.97
C GLY A 237 -1.74 7.32 -18.79
N THR A 238 -1.61 6.69 -17.62
CA THR A 238 -1.82 7.40 -16.34
C THR A 238 -0.83 8.56 -16.33
N PRO A 239 -1.19 9.80 -15.96
CA PRO A 239 -0.28 10.93 -16.05
C PRO A 239 1.07 10.54 -15.44
N ALA A 240 2.11 10.55 -16.27
CA ALA A 240 3.48 10.49 -15.77
C ALA A 240 3.57 11.57 -14.69
N SER A 241 3.96 11.17 -13.47
CA SER A 241 4.31 12.05 -12.35
C SER A 241 3.71 13.44 -12.45
N MET A 242 2.52 13.68 -11.89
CA MET A 242 2.11 15.08 -11.71
C MET A 242 3.16 15.70 -10.79
N PRO A 243 4.06 16.55 -11.31
CA PRO A 243 5.10 17.13 -10.47
C PRO A 243 4.39 17.88 -9.36
N VAL A 244 4.88 17.76 -8.14
CA VAL A 244 4.29 18.48 -7.02
C VAL A 244 4.26 19.96 -7.39
N THR A 245 3.07 20.55 -7.35
CA THR A 245 2.87 21.96 -7.63
C THR A 245 2.73 22.71 -6.31
N TYR A 246 3.16 23.97 -6.29
CA TYR A 246 2.87 24.90 -5.19
C TYR A 246 2.31 26.18 -5.78
N VAL A 247 1.00 26.36 -5.66
CA VAL A 247 0.26 27.53 -6.18
C VAL A 247 -0.73 27.96 -5.11
N ASP A 248 -0.83 29.25 -4.84
CA ASP A 248 -1.77 29.84 -3.87
C ASP A 248 -1.75 29.15 -2.49
N ARG A 249 -0.55 28.84 -1.98
CA ARG A 249 -0.32 28.14 -0.71
C ARG A 249 -0.91 26.73 -0.66
N ARG A 250 -1.08 26.10 -1.83
CA ARG A 250 -1.51 24.71 -1.97
C ARG A 250 -0.41 23.88 -2.59
N LEU A 251 0.10 22.90 -1.84
CA LEU A 251 0.88 21.78 -2.40
C LEU A 251 -0.08 20.77 -3.03
N SER A 252 0.24 20.24 -4.20
CA SER A 252 -0.58 19.19 -4.83
C SER A 252 0.24 18.31 -5.76
N ASN A 253 0.10 16.99 -5.62
CA ASN A 253 0.63 16.01 -6.57
C ASN A 253 -0.48 15.26 -7.33
N GLY A 254 -1.72 15.76 -7.28
CA GLY A 254 -2.88 15.14 -7.93
C GLY A 254 -3.45 13.92 -7.22
N ILE A 255 -2.78 13.40 -6.18
CA ILE A 255 -3.31 12.36 -5.29
C ILE A 255 -3.85 13.01 -4.03
N ILE A 256 -3.02 13.81 -3.35
CA ILE A 256 -3.42 14.66 -2.23
C ILE A 256 -3.04 16.10 -2.50
N SER A 257 -3.69 16.99 -1.77
CA SER A 257 -3.29 18.39 -1.71
C SER A 257 -3.29 18.91 -0.29
N VAL A 258 -2.31 19.76 0.03
CA VAL A 258 -2.15 20.39 1.33
C VAL A 258 -2.28 21.89 1.17
N GLU A 259 -3.31 22.47 1.78
CA GLU A 259 -3.59 23.89 1.73
C GLU A 259 -3.15 24.54 3.05
N PHE A 260 -2.35 25.59 2.97
CA PHE A 260 -1.85 26.34 4.12
C PHE A 260 -2.57 27.68 4.27
N ASP A 261 -3.11 27.95 5.45
CA ASP A 261 -3.71 29.25 5.81
C ASP A 261 -2.64 30.33 6.07
N GLU A 262 -3.05 31.60 6.22
CA GLU A 262 -2.11 32.73 6.39
C GLU A 262 -1.45 32.75 7.78
N GLU A 263 -1.95 31.92 8.70
CA GLU A 263 -1.52 31.83 10.09
C GLU A 263 -0.70 30.55 10.36
N GLY A 264 -0.43 29.74 9.33
CA GLY A 264 0.32 28.48 9.42
C GLY A 264 -0.51 27.27 9.86
N GLY A 265 -1.84 27.37 9.84
CA GLY A 265 -2.72 26.20 9.81
C GLY A 265 -2.69 25.53 8.44
N PHE A 266 -3.07 24.26 8.39
CA PHE A 266 -3.12 23.49 7.16
C PHE A 266 -4.23 22.43 7.17
N SER A 267 -4.69 22.06 5.98
CA SER A 267 -5.62 20.96 5.75
C SER A 267 -5.11 20.08 4.62
N ILE A 268 -5.36 18.76 4.71
CA ILE A 268 -5.01 17.76 3.70
C ILE A 268 -6.30 17.26 3.07
N HIS A 269 -6.35 17.23 1.75
CA HIS A 269 -7.49 16.78 0.96
C HIS A 269 -7.07 15.69 -0.02
N ASP A 270 -7.99 14.77 -0.31
CA ASP A 270 -7.93 13.94 -1.50
C ASP A 270 -8.07 14.87 -2.72
N ALA A 271 -7.07 14.91 -3.59
CA ALA A 271 -7.03 15.89 -4.67
C ALA A 271 -8.14 15.66 -5.73
N PRO A 272 -8.49 14.41 -6.12
CA PRO A 272 -9.58 14.17 -7.07
C PRO A 272 -10.97 14.58 -6.55
N SER A 273 -11.31 14.25 -5.30
CA SER A 273 -12.64 14.48 -4.74
C SER A 273 -12.76 15.77 -3.92
N ASN A 274 -11.63 16.36 -3.54
CA ASN A 274 -11.52 17.45 -2.57
C ASN A 274 -12.08 17.10 -1.17
N GLU A 275 -12.27 15.81 -0.87
CA GLU A 275 -12.65 15.33 0.46
C GLU A 275 -11.54 15.63 1.46
N ALA A 276 -11.91 16.21 2.62
CA ALA A 276 -10.95 16.51 3.67
C ALA A 276 -10.49 15.21 4.34
N LEU A 277 -9.19 14.91 4.22
CA LEU A 277 -8.53 13.80 4.92
C LEU A 277 -8.05 14.24 6.31
N LEU A 278 -7.70 15.51 6.43
CA LEU A 278 -7.34 16.20 7.67
C LEU A 278 -7.74 17.67 7.56
N SER A 279 -8.49 18.20 8.52
CA SER A 279 -8.86 19.62 8.56
C SER A 279 -8.33 20.31 9.80
N ASP A 280 -8.24 21.65 9.74
CA ASP A 280 -8.03 22.53 10.89
C ASP A 280 -6.76 22.21 11.71
N SER A 281 -5.73 21.70 11.04
CA SER A 281 -4.47 21.32 11.68
C SER A 281 -3.52 22.49 11.75
N ARG A 282 -2.59 22.48 12.70
CA ARG A 282 -1.59 23.55 12.87
C ARG A 282 -0.35 23.03 13.57
N PHE A 283 0.80 23.59 13.20
CA PHE A 283 2.04 23.36 13.92
C PHE A 283 2.04 24.09 15.26
N TRP A 284 2.25 23.37 16.37
CA TRP A 284 2.23 23.94 17.71
C TRP A 284 3.62 24.30 18.22
N LEU A 285 3.74 25.44 18.90
CA LEU A 285 4.87 25.73 19.77
C LEU A 285 4.75 24.96 21.09
N ALA A 286 5.84 24.88 21.85
CA ALA A 286 5.82 24.24 23.16
C ALA A 286 4.73 24.83 24.08
N ARG A 287 4.12 23.97 24.90
CA ARG A 287 3.06 24.31 25.86
C ARG A 287 1.76 24.84 25.22
N GLY A 288 1.45 24.41 23.99
CA GLY A 288 0.18 24.73 23.33
C GLY A 288 0.00 26.20 22.99
N LYS A 289 1.10 26.95 22.88
CA LYS A 289 1.06 28.37 22.51
C LYS A 289 1.02 28.55 21.00
N ARG A 290 0.37 29.63 20.57
CA ARG A 290 0.36 30.07 19.18
C ARG A 290 1.58 30.94 18.90
N GLY A 291 2.39 30.53 17.92
CA GLY A 291 3.41 31.39 17.33
C GLY A 291 2.83 32.29 16.25
N LYS A 292 3.59 33.31 15.83
CA LYS A 292 3.22 34.13 14.66
C LYS A 292 3.99 33.63 13.45
N LEU A 293 3.29 33.27 12.38
CA LEU A 293 3.95 33.01 11.10
C LEU A 293 4.59 34.30 10.59
N VAL A 294 5.89 34.23 10.27
CA VAL A 294 6.67 35.35 9.73
C VAL A 294 7.20 35.09 8.34
N GLY A 295 7.22 33.82 7.90
CA GLY A 295 7.62 33.43 6.56
C GLY A 295 6.99 32.09 6.16
N MET A 296 6.66 31.97 4.88
CA MET A 296 6.23 30.73 4.24
C MET A 296 6.85 30.71 2.85
N THR A 297 7.72 29.74 2.59
CA THR A 297 8.38 29.55 1.30
C THR A 297 8.20 28.11 0.84
N ALA A 298 8.37 27.87 -0.46
CA ALA A 298 8.40 26.54 -1.03
C ALA A 298 9.68 26.36 -1.84
N GLU A 299 10.26 25.17 -1.77
CA GLU A 299 11.50 24.81 -2.46
C GLU A 299 11.38 23.40 -3.06
N ASP A 300 12.14 23.14 -4.12
CA ASP A 300 12.27 21.79 -4.69
C ASP A 300 13.11 20.92 -3.74
N VAL A 301 12.74 19.64 -3.62
CA VAL A 301 13.47 18.66 -2.83
C VAL A 301 13.72 17.39 -3.65
N GLU A 302 14.92 16.84 -3.51
CA GLU A 302 15.31 15.53 -4.03
C GLU A 302 16.06 14.79 -2.92
N ASP A 303 15.46 13.73 -2.40
CA ASP A 303 16.04 12.90 -1.34
C ASP A 303 15.68 11.41 -1.54
N ALA A 304 15.91 10.58 -0.52
CA ALA A 304 15.64 9.13 -0.60
C ALA A 304 14.16 8.78 -0.82
N LEU A 305 13.24 9.71 -0.57
CA LEU A 305 11.81 9.56 -0.82
C LEU A 305 11.41 10.01 -2.25
N GLY A 306 12.36 10.58 -3.00
CA GLY A 306 12.19 10.96 -4.40
C GLY A 306 12.25 12.47 -4.62
N ILE A 307 11.65 12.91 -5.73
CA ILE A 307 11.56 14.30 -6.15
C ILE A 307 10.23 14.88 -5.65
N GLY A 308 10.23 16.12 -5.18
CA GLY A 308 9.02 16.79 -4.71
C GLY A 308 9.20 18.27 -4.40
N LYS A 309 8.28 18.82 -3.61
CA LYS A 309 8.40 20.17 -3.05
C LYS A 309 8.22 20.17 -1.55
N ARG A 310 8.97 21.03 -0.87
CA ARG A 310 8.90 21.26 0.56
C ARG A 310 8.44 22.69 0.84
N VAL A 311 7.37 22.83 1.63
CA VAL A 311 6.97 24.10 2.23
C VAL A 311 7.70 24.26 3.55
N VAL A 312 8.32 25.42 3.75
CA VAL A 312 9.04 25.82 4.95
C VAL A 312 8.27 26.96 5.61
N LEU A 313 7.85 26.75 6.86
CA LEU A 313 7.16 27.72 7.69
C LEU A 313 8.11 28.26 8.75
N GLU A 314 8.32 29.56 8.74
CA GLU A 314 9.06 30.27 9.78
C GLU A 314 8.08 30.87 10.78
N VAL A 315 8.14 30.38 12.02
CA VAL A 315 7.24 30.80 13.09
C VAL A 315 8.06 31.50 14.18
N ALA A 316 7.72 32.76 14.44
CA ALA A 316 8.31 33.52 15.53
C ALA A 316 7.82 32.99 16.89
N ASP A 317 8.77 32.55 17.72
CA ASP A 317 8.53 32.19 19.11
C ASP A 317 8.92 33.35 20.04
N PHE A 318 7.90 34.08 20.50
CA PHE A 318 8.09 35.21 21.42
C PHE A 318 8.30 34.80 22.88
N ASN A 319 8.12 33.52 23.21
CA ASN A 319 7.91 33.09 24.60
C ASN A 319 9.07 32.29 25.20
N GLU A 320 9.74 31.43 24.43
CA GLU A 320 10.71 30.50 25.03
C GLU A 320 11.98 31.18 25.56
N LEU A 321 12.40 32.29 24.95
CA LEU A 321 13.62 33.00 25.34
C LEU A 321 13.34 34.35 26.03
N GLY A 322 12.08 34.65 26.37
CA GLY A 322 11.71 35.84 27.15
C GLY A 322 11.87 37.19 26.43
N TYR A 323 11.76 37.22 25.10
CA TYR A 323 11.98 38.42 24.28
C TYR A 323 10.71 39.23 23.96
N TRP A 324 9.78 39.39 24.90
CA TRP A 324 8.67 40.33 24.69
C TRP A 324 9.15 41.78 24.79
N GLY A 325 9.00 42.53 23.70
CA GLY A 325 8.90 44.00 23.72
C GLY A 325 10.18 44.82 23.82
N ARG A 326 11.37 44.28 23.51
CA ARG A 326 12.61 45.09 23.45
C ARG A 326 12.91 45.53 22.02
N PRO A 327 12.90 46.85 21.71
CA PRO A 327 13.33 47.35 20.41
C PRO A 327 14.73 46.85 20.07
N GLY A 328 14.92 46.24 18.89
CA GLY A 328 16.22 45.83 18.39
C GLY A 328 16.71 44.42 18.78
N ARG A 329 15.87 43.55 19.35
CA ARG A 329 16.24 42.12 19.55
C ARG A 329 15.59 41.20 18.52
N LEU A 330 16.40 40.30 17.97
CA LEU A 330 15.99 39.21 17.08
C LEU A 330 15.18 38.18 17.90
N TYR A 331 14.07 37.69 17.33
CA TYR A 331 13.29 36.60 17.89
C TYR A 331 13.84 35.26 17.41
N ALA A 332 13.59 34.18 18.15
CA ALA A 332 13.92 32.85 17.67
C ALA A 332 12.86 32.40 16.66
N HIS A 333 13.31 31.93 15.50
CA HIS A 333 12.47 31.31 14.49
C HIS A 333 12.44 29.80 14.79
N ARG A 334 11.25 29.23 14.92
CA ARG A 334 11.05 27.79 14.77
C ARG A 334 10.70 27.51 13.31
N ILE A 335 11.34 26.50 12.75
CA ILE A 335 11.14 26.08 11.37
C ILE A 335 10.31 24.81 11.38
N TYR A 336 9.19 24.83 10.67
CA TYR A 336 8.40 23.65 10.36
C TYR A 336 8.49 23.38 8.87
N THR A 337 8.55 22.11 8.49
CA THR A 337 8.59 21.72 7.09
C THR A 337 7.52 20.69 6.79
N TYR A 338 6.95 20.79 5.60
CA TYR A 338 6.08 19.79 5.03
C TYR A 338 6.55 19.49 3.62
N ALA A 339 6.93 18.24 3.33
CA ALA A 339 7.33 17.80 2.01
C ALA A 339 6.22 16.95 1.39
N LEU A 340 5.95 17.18 0.11
CA LEU A 340 5.10 16.31 -0.70
C LEU A 340 5.94 15.85 -1.90
N TYR A 341 5.91 14.55 -2.18
CA TYR A 341 6.70 13.92 -3.23
C TYR A 341 5.83 13.51 -4.42
N ASP A 342 6.44 13.44 -5.59
CA ASP A 342 5.80 13.02 -6.81
C ASP A 342 5.24 11.59 -6.65
N ASN A 343 3.97 11.41 -7.00
CA ASN A 343 3.26 10.12 -6.92
C ASN A 343 3.17 9.48 -5.53
N ASN A 344 3.50 10.20 -4.46
CA ASN A 344 3.38 9.68 -3.11
C ASN A 344 2.08 10.19 -2.45
N PRO A 345 1.16 9.30 -2.00
CA PRO A 345 -0.04 9.73 -1.28
C PRO A 345 0.23 10.39 0.09
N ALA A 346 1.47 10.35 0.60
CA ALA A 346 1.90 11.07 1.81
C ALA A 346 3.41 11.36 1.79
#